data_AF-A0A920PK54-F1
#
_entry.id   AF-A0A920PK54-F1
#
_cell.length_a   1.000
_cell.length_b   1.000
_cell.length_c   1.000
_cell.angle_alpha   90.00
_cell.angle_beta   90.00
_cell.angle_gamma   90.00
#
_symmetry.space_group_name_H-M   'P 1'
#
loop_
_entity.id
_entity.type
_entity.pdbx_description
1 polymer ?
#
loop_
_entity_poly.entity_id
_entity_poly.type
_entity_poly.pdbx_seq_one_letter_code
_entity_poly.pdbx_strand_id
1 'polypeptide(L)'
;MTTKVIDACQAPLEFSEQKVLPEWIDFNGHMNVAFYVKAFDHGVDGLTDYVDIGPQKVLRARGTSTFTLEMHINYLQELHLGDPKRG
;
A
#
# COMPACT_ATOMS: atom_id res chain seq x y z
N MET A 1 -2.60 6.45 -37.18
CA MET A 1 -2.36 6.68 -35.74
C MET A 1 -2.91 5.46 -35.02
N THR A 2 -2.04 4.56 -34.58
CA THR A 2 -2.43 3.26 -34.05
C THR A 2 -2.57 3.39 -32.53
N THR A 3 -3.81 3.34 -32.04
CA THR A 3 -4.09 3.26 -30.60
C THR A 3 -3.52 1.96 -30.08
N LYS A 4 -2.48 2.06 -29.23
CA LYS A 4 -1.90 0.91 -28.54
C LYS A 4 -2.89 0.52 -27.45
N VAL A 5 -3.69 -0.51 -27.70
CA VAL A 5 -4.50 -1.15 -26.66
C VAL A 5 -3.49 -1.84 -25.75
N ILE A 6 -3.18 -1.23 -24.62
CA ILE A 6 -2.45 -1.90 -23.56
C ILE A 6 -3.42 -2.89 -22.92
N ASP A 7 -3.13 -4.18 -23.05
CA ASP A 7 -3.82 -5.22 -22.30
C ASP A 7 -3.41 -5.07 -20.83
N ALA A 8 -4.20 -4.29 -20.08
CA ALA A 8 -3.94 -3.93 -18.69
C ALA A 8 -3.94 -5.13 -17.73
N CYS A 9 -4.23 -6.34 -18.22
CA CYS A 9 -4.27 -7.56 -17.42
C CYS A 9 -2.90 -8.28 -17.31
N GLN A 10 -1.87 -7.83 -18.05
CA GLN A 10 -0.61 -8.57 -18.21
C GLN A 10 0.62 -7.97 -17.48
N ALA A 11 0.51 -6.81 -16.84
CA ALA A 11 1.60 -6.21 -16.06
C ALA A 11 1.35 -6.35 -14.54
N PRO A 12 2.39 -6.44 -13.71
CA PRO A 12 2.22 -6.40 -12.25
C PRO A 12 1.46 -5.15 -11.84
N LEU A 13 0.48 -5.32 -10.96
CA LEU A 13 -0.18 -4.20 -10.28
C LEU A 13 0.85 -3.59 -9.32
N GLU A 14 1.50 -2.52 -9.74
CA GLU A 14 2.40 -1.75 -8.88
C GLU A 14 1.72 -0.44 -8.51
N PHE A 15 1.38 -0.30 -7.23
CA PHE A 15 0.59 0.83 -6.74
C PHE A 15 1.41 1.85 -5.96
N SER A 16 2.54 1.45 -5.40
CA SER A 16 3.40 2.39 -4.70
C SER A 16 4.87 1.96 -4.69
N GLU A 17 5.74 2.91 -5.03
CA GLU A 17 7.16 2.84 -4.70
C GLU A 17 7.40 3.78 -3.50
N GLN A 18 7.72 3.20 -2.35
CA GLN A 18 8.06 3.97 -1.17
C GLN A 18 9.37 3.47 -0.56
N LYS A 19 10.02 4.29 0.26
CA LYS A 19 11.19 3.89 1.04
C LYS A 19 10.90 3.95 2.53
N VAL A 20 11.55 3.11 3.33
CA VAL A 20 11.48 3.22 4.80
C VAL A 20 11.96 4.60 5.23
N LEU A 21 11.16 5.27 6.05
CA LEU A 21 11.40 6.66 6.46
C LEU A 21 12.16 6.69 7.80
N PRO A 22 12.96 7.74 8.09
CA PRO A 22 13.70 7.87 9.34
C PRO A 22 12.83 7.72 10.59
N GLU A 23 11.63 8.30 10.57
CA GLU A 23 10.69 8.25 11.69
C GLU A 23 10.04 6.87 11.91
N TRP A 24 10.32 5.90 11.05
CA TRP A 24 9.83 4.52 11.19
C TRP A 24 10.84 3.60 11.88
N ILE A 25 12.07 4.07 12.09
CA ILE A 25 13.16 3.29 12.69
C ILE A 25 13.04 3.34 14.22
N ASP A 26 13.06 2.17 14.86
CA ASP A 26 13.10 2.07 16.32
C ASP A 26 14.52 2.13 16.89
N PHE A 27 14.61 2.00 18.21
CA PHE A 27 15.87 1.98 18.95
C PHE A 27 16.79 0.81 18.58
N ASN A 28 16.28 -0.25 17.93
CA ASN A 28 17.09 -1.37 17.44
C ASN A 28 17.74 -1.06 16.09
N GLY A 29 17.36 0.04 15.45
CA GLY A 29 17.89 0.45 14.15
C GLY A 29 17.13 -0.15 12.96
N HIS A 30 16.02 -0.84 13.21
CA HIS A 30 15.18 -1.46 12.19
C HIS A 30 13.79 -0.82 12.18
N MET A 31 13.02 -1.06 11.12
CA MET A 31 11.66 -0.57 11.03
C MET A 31 10.82 -1.13 12.18
N ASN A 32 10.16 -0.24 12.90
CA ASN A 32 9.29 -0.61 14.01
C ASN A 32 8.03 -1.34 13.50
N VAL A 33 7.59 -2.34 14.25
CA VAL A 33 6.44 -3.21 13.91
C VAL A 33 5.16 -2.45 13.54
N ALA A 34 4.87 -1.32 14.21
CA ALA A 34 3.66 -0.53 13.94
C ALA A 34 3.69 0.10 12.53
N PHE A 35 4.87 0.42 12.01
CA PHE A 35 4.98 1.02 10.69
C PHE A 35 4.86 0.00 9.56
N TYR A 36 4.98 -1.30 9.82
CA TYR A 36 4.62 -2.31 8.80
C TYR A 36 3.13 -2.28 8.53
N VAL A 37 2.30 -2.21 9.58
CA VAL A 37 0.85 -2.04 9.45
C VAL A 37 0.53 -0.80 8.62
N LYS A 38 1.15 0.33 8.97
CA LYS A 38 0.96 1.60 8.23
C LYS A 38 1.40 1.51 6.77
N ALA A 39 2.52 0.84 6.50
CA ALA A 39 3.02 0.66 5.14
C ALA A 39 2.04 -0.18 4.30
N PHE A 40 1.49 -1.25 4.87
CA PHE A 40 0.49 -2.08 4.20
C PHE A 40 -0.84 -1.34 4.00
N ASP A 41 -1.29 -0.58 4.99
CA ASP A 41 -2.50 0.25 4.90
C ASP A 41 -2.41 1.23 3.72
N HIS A 42 -1.31 1.98 3.63
CA HIS A 42 -1.05 2.87 2.48
C HIS A 42 -0.86 2.11 1.16
N GLY A 43 -0.26 0.91 1.18
CA GLY A 43 -0.03 0.12 -0.03
C GLY A 43 -1.33 -0.37 -0.68
N VAL A 44 -2.39 -0.54 0.11
CA VAL A 44 -3.70 -1.00 -0.36
C VAL A 44 -4.52 0.14 -1.00
N ASP A 45 -4.17 1.41 -0.76
CA ASP A 45 -4.91 2.56 -1.31
C ASP A 45 -5.09 2.47 -2.83
N GLY A 46 -4.00 2.23 -3.57
CA GLY A 46 -4.05 2.13 -5.03
C GLY A 46 -4.94 0.99 -5.53
N LEU A 47 -4.96 -0.15 -4.84
CA LEU A 47 -5.86 -1.25 -5.16
C LEU A 47 -7.32 -0.86 -4.90
N THR A 48 -7.61 -0.22 -3.76
CA THR A 48 -8.98 0.18 -3.42
C THR A 48 -9.52 1.24 -4.38
N ASP A 49 -8.67 2.17 -4.80
CA ASP A 49 -8.99 3.14 -5.84
C ASP A 49 -9.24 2.46 -7.20
N TYR A 50 -8.40 1.48 -7.56
CA TYR A 50 -8.53 0.72 -8.81
C TYR A 50 -9.85 -0.05 -8.91
N VAL A 51 -10.35 -0.63 -7.81
CA VAL A 51 -11.62 -1.36 -7.77
C VAL A 51 -12.82 -0.50 -7.34
N ASP A 52 -12.67 0.83 -7.37
CA ASP A 52 -13.74 1.80 -7.06
C ASP A 52 -14.32 1.71 -5.65
N ILE A 53 -13.55 1.19 -4.68
CA ILE A 53 -13.93 1.13 -3.26
C ILE A 53 -13.11 2.08 -2.37
N GLY A 54 -12.23 2.89 -2.96
CA GLY A 54 -11.37 3.82 -2.25
C GLY A 54 -12.16 4.82 -1.37
N PRO A 55 -11.61 5.20 -0.20
CA PRO A 55 -12.34 5.92 0.84
C PRO A 55 -12.87 7.27 0.37
N GLN A 56 -12.13 7.99 -0.46
CA GLN A 56 -12.59 9.29 -1.00
C GLN A 56 -13.77 9.14 -1.96
N LYS A 57 -13.77 8.11 -2.79
CA LYS A 57 -14.77 7.92 -3.86
C LYS A 57 -16.07 7.39 -3.29
N VAL A 58 -16.01 6.36 -2.45
CA VAL A 58 -17.20 5.71 -1.87
C VAL A 58 -17.88 6.63 -0.86
N LEU A 59 -17.11 7.31 0.00
CA LEU A 59 -17.68 8.20 1.01
C LEU A 59 -18.45 9.36 0.36
N ARG A 60 -17.85 10.00 -0.66
CA ARG A 60 -18.48 11.13 -1.37
C ARG A 60 -19.69 10.71 -2.20
N ALA A 61 -19.62 9.56 -2.87
CA ALA A 61 -20.67 9.13 -3.79
C ALA A 61 -21.84 8.41 -3.11
N ARG A 62 -21.59 7.69 -2.00
CA ARG A 62 -22.56 6.75 -1.40
C ARG A 62 -22.76 6.95 0.10
N GLY A 63 -21.95 7.78 0.76
CA GLY A 63 -22.01 7.95 2.22
C GLY A 63 -21.56 6.72 3.00
N THR A 64 -20.79 5.82 2.38
CA THR A 64 -20.29 4.58 2.98
C THR A 64 -18.76 4.51 2.95
N SER A 65 -18.18 3.68 3.81
CA SER A 65 -16.73 3.46 3.90
C SER A 65 -16.43 1.98 4.11
N THR A 66 -15.19 1.60 3.88
CA THR A 66 -14.62 0.30 4.25
C THR A 66 -13.93 0.42 5.61
N PHE A 67 -13.76 -0.73 6.28
CA PHE A 67 -12.92 -0.86 7.47
C PHE A 67 -12.25 -2.23 7.48
N THR A 68 -11.05 -2.33 8.05
CA THR A 68 -10.34 -3.60 8.20
C THR A 68 -10.90 -4.35 9.42
N LEU A 69 -11.48 -5.51 9.20
CA LEU A 69 -12.01 -6.36 10.28
C LEU A 69 -10.90 -7.16 10.98
N GLU A 70 -9.97 -7.69 10.20
CA GLU A 70 -8.89 -8.58 10.66
C GLU A 70 -7.67 -8.41 9.77
N MET A 71 -6.48 -8.60 10.35
CA MET A 71 -5.22 -8.62 9.62
C MET A 71 -4.27 -9.66 10.22
N HIS A 72 -3.48 -10.29 9.35
CA HIS A 72 -2.40 -11.20 9.74
C HIS A 72 -1.09 -10.69 9.14
N ILE A 73 -0.10 -10.44 9.99
CA ILE A 73 1.20 -9.90 9.58
C ILE A 73 2.29 -10.88 10.01
N ASN A 74 3.11 -11.28 9.05
CA ASN A 74 4.30 -12.09 9.26
C ASN A 74 5.54 -11.25 8.94
N TYR A 75 6.45 -11.11 9.91
CA TYR A 75 7.70 -10.37 9.75
C TYR A 75 8.79 -11.35 9.30
N LEU A 76 9.03 -11.43 7.99
CA LEU A 76 9.96 -12.39 7.41
C LEU A 76 11.39 -11.84 7.29
N GLN A 77 11.51 -10.53 7.10
CA GLN A 77 12.79 -9.86 6.90
C GLN A 77 12.72 -8.46 7.52
N GLU A 78 13.80 -8.07 8.19
CA GLU A 78 13.95 -6.72 8.72
C GLU A 78 14.18 -5.71 7.58
N LEU A 79 13.57 -4.54 7.71
CA LEU A 79 13.80 -3.41 6.81
C LEU A 79 14.55 -2.30 7.55
N HIS A 80 15.50 -1.69 6.85
CA HIS A 80 16.34 -0.61 7.32
C HIS A 80 16.00 0.71 6.63
N LEU A 81 16.56 1.80 7.14
CA LEU A 81 16.37 3.13 6.57
C LEU A 81 16.74 3.16 5.08
N GLY A 82 15.81 3.64 4.26
CA GLY A 82 16.02 3.80 2.81
C GLY A 82 15.74 2.54 1.99
N ASP A 83 15.48 1.39 2.62
CA ASP A 83 15.10 0.18 1.91
C ASP A 83 13.79 0.39 1.13
N PRO A 84 13.68 -0.19 -0.07
CA PRO A 84 12.46 -0.08 -0.87
C PRO A 84 11.33 -0.91 -0.23
N LYS A 85 10.15 -0.31 -0.20
CA LYS A 85 8.86 -0.96 0.06
C LYS A 85 8.14 -1.02 -1.29
N ARG A 86 7.98 -2.23 -1.83
CA ARG A 86 7.27 -2.47 -3.09
C ARG A 86 5.91 -3.08 -2.76
N GLY A 87 4.85 -2.54 -3.36
CA GLY A 87 3.47 -3.00 -3.24
C GLY A 87 2.82 -3.24 -4.58
#